data_AF-Q1DF48-F1
#
_entry.id   AF-Q1DF48-F1
#
_cell.length_a   1.000
_cell.length_b   1.000
_cell.length_c   1.000
_cell.angle_alpha   90.00
_cell.angle_beta   90.00
_cell.angle_gamma   90.00
#
_symmetry.space_group_name_H-M   'P 1'
#
loop_
_entity.id
_entity.type
_entity.pdbx_description
1 polymer ?
#
loop_
_entity_poly.entity_id
_entity_poly.type
_entity_poly.pdbx_seq_one_letter_code
_entity_poly.pdbx_strand_id
1 'polypeptide(L)'
;MATAALKWTGDSSARCRCSLARAGRRRLPMIPPGPGARAMRAGPHSKQSRKVQAMNRKVSVCAGMMAAVVAFSASAEETAGGPSSSAASGAASVDWPGVARELSAPPLVAAAEQPVNHALAAGAPAGSAPASDAVNPVASSNGASSMPVVPDGANAPSAGAPEAKAEADANEVHIPFSLTLVPGLSTSGFHTGNVVNNVSIGLVATHAKRVDGLAMSLAGNWVGEGGLSGAQLAVGANLAQGPVTGAQLSVGANVAGADLLGLQSTVGVNVVRGNAEGAQLAVGGNIASGEVNGTQMAVAVNVAGKSLLGAQLGVGANVSGGPVRGFQAAVGANIATGRVHGLQAAAGLNVAGQMTGLQMSSGVSYVRNLSGAQLSIINVGGEVDGAQVGIVNIASNVTGAQVGILNVARELDGEAVGILSFVGGGQAHVQAWTSDVALTNVGVKLGGRHIYSLFTVGYSPSIDEDRRRFVMGAGLGGHIPAGRFFFDIDAVSSTVHTKRLFDDSKHVLAQLRLTAGWQVARHFAVFGGVSANTLVTWDDSDPWKELGIGPQWRHVADEGRTTVRMWPGLLAGVQI
;
A
#
# COMPACT_ATOMS: atom_id res chain seq x y z
N MET A 1 -14.95 61.31 5.68
CA MET A 1 -14.06 62.40 5.19
C MET A 1 -12.62 61.94 5.40
N ALA A 2 -11.71 62.19 4.45
CA ALA A 2 -10.27 61.81 4.46
C ALA A 2 -10.01 60.30 4.74
N THR A 3 -9.56 59.44 3.82
CA THR A 3 -8.76 59.60 2.59
C THR A 3 -7.30 59.96 2.83
N ALA A 4 -6.45 58.93 2.91
CA ALA A 4 -5.04 58.97 2.51
C ALA A 4 -4.59 57.55 2.11
N ALA A 5 -4.08 57.40 0.89
CA ALA A 5 -3.44 56.18 0.42
C ALA A 5 -2.15 56.58 -0.31
N LEU A 6 -1.11 55.76 -0.21
CA LEU A 6 0.11 55.93 -1.01
C LEU A 6 0.75 54.58 -1.30
N LYS A 7 1.32 54.48 -2.51
CA LYS A 7 1.75 53.25 -3.16
C LYS A 7 2.84 53.64 -4.16
N TRP A 8 4.01 53.02 -4.08
CA TRP A 8 5.08 52.92 -5.09
C TRP A 8 6.18 52.03 -4.44
N THR A 9 6.61 50.88 -4.97
CA THR A 9 7.36 50.59 -6.22
C THR A 9 8.76 51.19 -6.27
N GLY A 10 9.78 50.32 -6.36
CA GLY A 10 11.19 50.69 -6.47
C GLY A 10 12.10 49.46 -6.41
N ASP A 11 12.34 48.81 -7.54
CA ASP A 11 13.39 47.79 -7.71
C ASP A 11 14.72 48.48 -8.03
N SER A 12 15.84 47.95 -7.53
CA SER A 12 17.16 48.09 -8.18
C SER A 12 18.25 47.24 -7.52
N SER A 13 19.04 46.59 -8.35
CA SER A 13 20.15 45.70 -7.95
C SER A 13 21.44 46.42 -7.56
N ALA A 14 22.28 45.78 -6.74
CA ALA A 14 23.69 46.11 -6.58
C ALA A 14 24.54 44.83 -6.38
N ARG A 15 25.78 44.81 -6.90
CA ARG A 15 26.73 43.69 -6.77
C ARG A 15 28.11 44.20 -6.33
N CYS A 16 28.76 43.49 -5.39
CA CYS A 16 30.22 43.21 -5.31
C CYS A 16 30.50 42.49 -3.97
N ARG A 17 31.23 41.37 -3.85
CA ARG A 17 32.55 40.88 -4.33
C ARG A 17 33.73 41.17 -3.38
N CYS A 18 34.19 40.08 -2.75
CA CYS A 18 35.59 39.69 -2.46
C CYS A 18 36.53 40.59 -1.63
N SER A 19 37.08 40.01 -0.56
CA SER A 19 38.54 39.82 -0.44
C SER A 19 38.89 38.59 0.43
N LEU A 20 40.12 38.09 0.33
CA LEU A 20 40.67 37.00 1.16
C LEU A 20 41.62 37.55 2.22
N ALA A 21 41.81 36.81 3.32
CA ALA A 21 43.02 36.87 4.13
C ALA A 21 43.40 35.47 4.65
N ARG A 22 44.70 35.12 4.62
CA ARG A 22 45.29 33.88 5.18
C ARG A 22 46.40 34.25 6.18
N ALA A 23 46.22 33.92 7.45
CA ALA A 23 47.26 33.70 8.47
C ALA A 23 46.58 33.17 9.75
N GLY A 24 47.19 32.40 10.65
CA GLY A 24 48.50 31.73 10.65
C GLY A 24 48.60 30.84 11.91
N ARG A 25 49.39 29.75 11.89
CA ARG A 25 49.47 28.82 13.04
C ARG A 25 50.38 29.34 14.16
N ARG A 26 49.91 29.33 15.40
CA ARG A 26 50.71 29.18 16.64
C ARG A 26 49.97 28.27 17.65
N ARG A 27 50.68 27.76 18.66
CA ARG A 27 50.22 26.72 19.61
C ARG A 27 50.60 27.11 21.06
N LEU A 28 49.80 26.63 22.01
CA LEU A 28 50.09 26.49 23.47
C LEU A 28 50.19 27.81 24.27
N PRO A 29 50.05 27.79 25.62
CA PRO A 29 49.90 26.62 26.52
C PRO A 29 48.51 26.46 27.19
N MET A 30 48.37 25.44 28.04
CA MET A 30 47.17 25.16 28.84
C MET A 30 47.30 25.71 30.28
N ILE A 31 46.19 26.17 30.86
CA ILE A 31 45.97 26.31 32.31
C ILE A 31 44.51 25.83 32.60
N PRO A 32 44.25 25.01 33.63
CA PRO A 32 42.93 24.39 33.85
C PRO A 32 42.04 25.14 34.87
N PRO A 33 40.71 25.11 34.70
CA PRO A 33 39.73 25.34 35.76
C PRO A 33 39.12 24.02 36.30
N GLY A 34 38.65 24.04 37.55
CA GLY A 34 38.09 22.87 38.26
C GLY A 34 36.64 22.50 37.91
N PRO A 35 36.06 21.47 38.58
CA PRO A 35 34.78 20.89 38.21
C PRO A 35 33.58 21.74 38.63
N GLY A 36 32.69 22.09 37.69
CA GLY A 36 31.55 22.96 38.00
C GLY A 36 30.52 23.18 36.89
N ALA A 37 30.19 22.18 36.06
CA ALA A 37 29.20 22.34 34.98
C ALA A 37 28.26 21.13 34.82
N ARG A 38 27.02 21.25 35.35
CA ARG A 38 25.91 20.37 34.93
C ARG A 38 25.42 20.81 33.54
N ALA A 39 25.44 19.91 32.57
CA ALA A 39 24.99 20.23 31.21
C ALA A 39 23.46 20.47 31.14
N MET A 40 23.06 21.64 30.63
CA MET A 40 21.68 21.89 30.22
C MET A 40 21.31 20.97 29.04
N ARG A 41 20.22 20.20 29.16
CA ARG A 41 19.65 19.44 28.03
C ARG A 41 18.85 20.36 27.12
N ALA A 42 19.07 20.24 25.80
CA ALA A 42 18.32 20.99 24.80
C ALA A 42 16.82 20.61 24.75
N GLY A 43 15.97 21.60 24.48
CA GLY A 43 14.50 21.48 24.52
C GLY A 43 13.83 20.70 23.37
N PRO A 44 12.52 20.46 23.49
CA PRO A 44 11.79 19.45 22.68
C PRO A 44 11.66 19.77 21.18
N HIS A 45 11.64 21.05 20.78
CA HIS A 45 11.46 21.46 19.36
C HIS A 45 12.46 20.83 18.39
N SER A 46 13.67 20.51 18.87
CA SER A 46 14.72 19.83 18.09
C SER A 46 14.31 18.43 17.58
N LYS A 47 13.40 17.73 18.27
CA LYS A 47 12.94 16.38 17.88
C LYS A 47 11.84 16.40 16.81
N GLN A 48 11.03 17.45 16.76
CA GLN A 48 9.88 17.53 15.85
C GLN A 48 10.34 17.85 14.41
N SER A 49 11.28 18.78 14.25
CA SER A 49 11.98 19.02 12.96
C SER A 49 12.65 17.75 12.42
N ARG A 50 13.36 17.00 13.28
CA ARG A 50 13.99 15.73 12.89
C ARG A 50 12.98 14.64 12.48
N LYS A 51 11.78 14.60 13.07
CA LYS A 51 10.70 13.69 12.62
C LYS A 51 10.19 14.05 11.23
N VAL A 52 9.99 15.34 10.93
CA VAL A 52 9.57 15.78 9.58
C VAL A 52 10.66 15.50 8.54
N GLN A 53 11.94 15.77 8.85
CA GLN A 53 13.05 15.38 7.97
C GLN A 53 13.14 13.86 7.76
N ALA A 54 12.88 13.04 8.79
CA ALA A 54 12.85 11.58 8.64
C ALA A 54 11.68 11.10 7.75
N MET A 55 10.54 11.77 7.81
CA MET A 55 9.38 11.48 6.96
C MET A 55 9.66 11.85 5.49
N ASN A 56 10.17 13.05 5.24
CA ASN A 56 10.55 13.48 3.88
C ASN A 56 11.66 12.60 3.29
N ARG A 57 12.62 12.14 4.11
CA ARG A 57 13.62 11.15 3.68
C ARG A 57 13.01 9.81 3.28
N LYS A 58 12.00 9.30 3.97
CA LYS A 58 11.31 8.05 3.58
C LYS A 58 10.60 8.19 2.23
N VAL A 59 9.84 9.28 2.03
CA VAL A 59 9.18 9.56 0.73
C VAL A 59 10.19 9.72 -0.40
N SER A 60 11.30 10.43 -0.13
CA SER A 60 12.41 10.61 -1.07
C SER A 60 13.12 9.28 -1.43
N VAL A 61 13.25 8.34 -0.48
CA VAL A 61 13.78 6.98 -0.76
C VAL A 61 12.81 6.17 -1.63
N CYS A 62 11.50 6.23 -1.40
CA CYS A 62 10.53 5.55 -2.26
C CYS A 62 10.56 6.11 -3.70
N ALA A 63 10.62 7.44 -3.85
CA ALA A 63 10.76 8.08 -5.17
C ALA A 63 12.10 7.73 -5.85
N GLY A 64 13.20 7.71 -5.09
CA GLY A 64 14.52 7.32 -5.59
C GLY A 64 14.60 5.85 -6.02
N MET A 65 13.91 4.94 -5.32
CA MET A 65 13.80 3.53 -5.69
C MET A 65 13.00 3.34 -6.98
N MET A 66 11.88 4.06 -7.15
CA MET A 66 11.13 4.08 -8.40
C MET A 66 11.99 4.59 -9.57
N ALA A 67 12.72 5.69 -9.38
CA ALA A 67 13.62 6.25 -10.39
C ALA A 67 14.79 5.32 -10.74
N ALA A 68 15.37 4.63 -9.75
CA ALA A 68 16.46 3.68 -9.96
C ALA A 68 16.02 2.44 -10.76
N VAL A 69 14.82 1.91 -10.50
CA VAL A 69 14.25 0.78 -11.27
C VAL A 69 13.99 1.20 -12.72
N VAL A 70 13.36 2.35 -12.95
CA VAL A 70 13.09 2.87 -14.30
C VAL A 70 14.40 3.17 -15.06
N ALA A 71 15.40 3.74 -14.40
CA ALA A 71 16.71 3.99 -15.01
C ALA A 71 17.45 2.70 -15.38
N PHE A 72 17.34 1.64 -14.56
CA PHE A 72 17.94 0.35 -14.85
C PHE A 72 17.27 -0.36 -16.05
N SER A 73 15.96 -0.17 -16.25
CA SER A 73 15.27 -0.59 -17.47
C SER A 73 15.74 0.19 -18.70
N ALA A 74 15.83 1.52 -18.62
CA ALA A 74 16.21 2.37 -19.75
C ALA A 74 17.67 2.18 -20.21
N SER A 75 18.60 1.90 -19.28
CA SER A 75 20.01 1.63 -19.63
C SER A 75 20.24 0.32 -20.41
N ALA A 76 19.21 -0.47 -20.69
CA ALA A 76 19.30 -1.66 -21.53
C ALA A 76 19.10 -1.40 -23.04
N GLU A 77 18.70 -0.19 -23.45
CA GLU A 77 18.32 0.12 -24.84
C GLU A 77 19.40 0.86 -25.66
N GLU A 78 20.41 1.48 -25.04
CA GLU A 78 21.53 2.12 -25.75
C GLU A 78 22.88 1.38 -25.58
N THR A 79 23.16 0.39 -26.43
CA THR A 79 24.52 0.07 -26.93
C THR A 79 24.48 -1.02 -28.02
N ALA A 80 24.01 -0.68 -29.23
CA ALA A 80 24.13 -1.55 -30.41
C ALA A 80 24.18 -0.73 -31.72
N GLY A 81 25.38 -0.41 -32.22
CA GLY A 81 25.51 0.33 -33.49
C GLY A 81 26.94 0.72 -33.91
N GLY A 82 27.55 -0.06 -34.80
CA GLY A 82 28.76 0.34 -35.55
C GLY A 82 30.09 -0.24 -35.05
N PRO A 83 31.14 -0.34 -35.91
CA PRO A 83 32.02 -1.50 -35.83
C PRO A 83 33.53 -1.24 -35.58
N SER A 84 34.13 -2.20 -34.86
CA SER A 84 35.51 -2.73 -34.99
C SER A 84 36.72 -1.79 -35.19
N SER A 85 37.63 -1.78 -34.21
CA SER A 85 39.07 -1.95 -34.48
C SER A 85 39.81 -2.53 -33.26
N SER A 86 40.96 -3.17 -33.49
CA SER A 86 41.75 -3.91 -32.49
C SER A 86 42.99 -3.14 -32.01
N ALA A 87 43.32 -3.18 -30.72
CA ALA A 87 44.69 -3.07 -30.22
C ALA A 87 44.85 -3.59 -28.78
N ALA A 88 46.09 -3.94 -28.41
CA ALA A 88 46.45 -4.63 -27.17
C ALA A 88 46.74 -3.71 -25.96
N SER A 89 46.71 -4.32 -24.77
CA SER A 89 47.59 -4.10 -23.60
C SER A 89 47.75 -2.69 -22.99
N GLY A 90 47.53 -2.60 -21.67
CA GLY A 90 48.08 -1.51 -20.85
C GLY A 90 47.48 -1.47 -19.45
N ALA A 91 48.31 -1.56 -18.41
CA ALA A 91 47.90 -1.36 -17.02
C ALA A 91 48.37 0.02 -16.54
N ALA A 92 47.44 0.87 -16.10
CA ALA A 92 47.74 2.12 -15.40
C ALA A 92 46.55 2.54 -14.51
N SER A 93 46.85 3.16 -13.38
CA SER A 93 45.90 3.88 -12.51
C SER A 93 45.87 5.38 -12.84
N VAL A 94 44.86 6.11 -12.35
CA VAL A 94 44.95 7.45 -11.70
C VAL A 94 43.54 8.01 -11.39
N ASP A 95 43.49 8.99 -10.47
CA ASP A 95 42.33 9.62 -9.84
C ASP A 95 41.29 10.31 -10.75
N TRP A 96 40.09 10.50 -10.19
CA TRP A 96 39.05 11.41 -10.69
C TRP A 96 38.93 12.67 -9.81
N PRO A 97 39.08 13.90 -10.36
CA PRO A 97 38.72 15.13 -9.67
C PRO A 97 37.21 15.40 -9.76
N GLY A 98 36.59 15.79 -8.65
CA GLY A 98 35.14 15.98 -8.58
C GLY A 98 34.64 17.36 -9.06
N VAL A 99 33.48 17.37 -9.72
CA VAL A 99 32.67 18.57 -9.98
C VAL A 99 31.20 18.26 -9.63
N ALA A 100 30.59 19.06 -8.77
CA ALA A 100 29.16 18.98 -8.49
C ALA A 100 28.36 19.68 -9.60
N ARG A 101 27.27 19.07 -10.08
CA ARG A 101 26.38 19.68 -11.08
C ARG A 101 24.98 19.86 -10.49
N GLU A 102 24.59 21.12 -10.33
CA GLU A 102 23.30 21.52 -9.78
C GLU A 102 22.21 21.37 -10.87
N LEU A 103 21.08 20.73 -10.54
CA LEU A 103 19.97 20.49 -11.46
C LEU A 103 18.82 21.46 -11.16
N SER A 104 18.66 22.47 -12.01
CA SER A 104 17.54 23.41 -11.97
C SER A 104 16.26 22.78 -12.53
N ALA A 105 15.14 22.93 -11.82
CA ALA A 105 13.83 22.45 -12.28
C ALA A 105 13.24 23.33 -13.42
N PRO A 106 12.55 22.73 -14.42
CA PRO A 106 11.83 23.48 -15.44
C PRO A 106 10.51 24.10 -14.91
N PRO A 107 9.98 25.16 -15.54
CA PRO A 107 8.76 25.84 -15.10
C PRO A 107 7.48 25.09 -15.48
N LEU A 108 6.44 25.26 -14.66
CA LEU A 108 5.08 24.78 -14.93
C LEU A 108 4.35 25.75 -15.88
N VAL A 109 3.69 25.22 -16.92
CA VAL A 109 2.76 25.96 -17.77
C VAL A 109 1.33 25.75 -17.27
N ALA A 110 0.55 26.83 -17.16
CA ALA A 110 -0.84 26.76 -16.73
C ALA A 110 -1.76 26.27 -17.87
N ALA A 111 -2.68 25.36 -17.56
CA ALA A 111 -3.76 24.98 -18.46
C ALA A 111 -4.88 26.03 -18.42
N ALA A 112 -5.43 26.39 -19.57
CA ALA A 112 -6.58 27.28 -19.67
C ALA A 112 -7.89 26.48 -19.74
N GLU A 113 -8.93 26.98 -19.06
CA GLU A 113 -10.28 26.42 -19.13
C GLU A 113 -10.97 26.81 -20.46
N GLN A 114 -11.80 25.92 -21.01
CA GLN A 114 -12.79 26.28 -22.02
C GLN A 114 -14.17 25.67 -21.70
N PRO A 115 -15.27 26.42 -21.86
CA PRO A 115 -16.62 25.94 -21.62
C PRO A 115 -17.19 25.21 -22.84
N VAL A 116 -18.08 24.25 -22.61
CA VAL A 116 -18.89 23.61 -23.67
C VAL A 116 -20.37 23.69 -23.26
N ASN A 117 -21.22 24.19 -24.16
CA ASN A 117 -22.66 24.35 -23.93
C ASN A 117 -23.47 23.20 -24.54
N HIS A 118 -24.72 23.05 -24.05
CA HIS A 118 -25.63 21.94 -24.35
C HIS A 118 -26.07 21.83 -25.82
N ALA A 119 -26.40 20.60 -26.21
CA ALA A 119 -27.42 20.31 -27.22
C ALA A 119 -28.41 19.28 -26.65
N LEU A 120 -29.71 19.49 -26.89
CA LEU A 120 -30.81 18.60 -26.49
C LEU A 120 -31.43 17.95 -27.73
N ALA A 121 -31.89 16.71 -27.58
CA ALA A 121 -32.82 16.04 -28.50
C ALA A 121 -33.84 15.24 -27.68
N ALA A 122 -35.11 15.25 -28.08
CA ALA A 122 -36.21 14.65 -27.33
C ALA A 122 -37.08 13.75 -28.23
N GLY A 123 -37.64 12.68 -27.68
CA GLY A 123 -38.56 11.76 -28.37
C GLY A 123 -39.13 10.68 -27.43
N ALA A 124 -40.45 10.68 -27.25
CA ALA A 124 -41.28 9.79 -26.43
C ALA A 124 -42.75 9.88 -26.94
N PRO A 125 -43.77 9.14 -26.43
CA PRO A 125 -43.82 8.02 -25.46
C PRO A 125 -44.01 6.66 -26.22
N ALA A 126 -44.59 5.54 -25.74
CA ALA A 126 -45.34 5.10 -24.54
C ALA A 126 -45.20 3.56 -24.36
N GLY A 127 -45.74 2.85 -23.36
CA GLY A 127 -46.47 3.21 -22.13
C GLY A 127 -47.10 1.99 -21.44
N SER A 128 -47.67 2.17 -20.24
CA SER A 128 -48.48 1.22 -19.43
C SER A 128 -47.87 -0.11 -18.93
N ALA A 129 -48.18 -0.44 -17.66
CA ALA A 129 -47.92 -1.69 -16.92
C ALA A 129 -49.30 -2.32 -16.51
N PRO A 130 -49.48 -3.29 -15.57
CA PRO A 130 -48.56 -3.93 -14.60
C PRO A 130 -48.76 -5.48 -14.46
N ALA A 131 -48.56 -6.02 -13.24
CA ALA A 131 -48.78 -7.42 -12.77
C ALA A 131 -47.67 -8.45 -13.12
N SER A 132 -47.34 -9.46 -12.29
CA SER A 132 -47.73 -9.77 -10.89
C SER A 132 -46.71 -10.73 -10.23
N ASP A 133 -46.92 -11.05 -8.94
CA ASP A 133 -46.08 -11.92 -8.10
C ASP A 133 -45.89 -13.36 -8.62
N ALA A 134 -44.69 -13.91 -8.39
CA ALA A 134 -44.45 -15.35 -8.26
C ALA A 134 -43.19 -15.60 -7.40
N VAL A 135 -43.27 -16.54 -6.45
CA VAL A 135 -42.21 -16.86 -5.48
C VAL A 135 -42.07 -18.38 -5.34
N ASN A 136 -40.83 -18.86 -5.17
CA ASN A 136 -40.43 -20.24 -4.81
C ASN A 136 -40.70 -21.35 -5.88
N PRO A 137 -40.06 -22.54 -5.73
CA PRO A 137 -38.65 -22.79 -5.40
C PRO A 137 -38.06 -23.89 -6.34
N VAL A 138 -37.43 -24.95 -5.76
CA VAL A 138 -36.92 -26.19 -6.40
C VAL A 138 -35.57 -26.04 -7.12
N ALA A 139 -34.60 -26.98 -7.06
CA ALA A 139 -34.17 -27.94 -6.03
C ALA A 139 -32.80 -28.52 -6.49
N SER A 140 -32.14 -29.33 -5.66
CA SER A 140 -30.95 -30.10 -6.07
C SER A 140 -31.33 -31.37 -6.86
N SER A 141 -30.55 -31.69 -7.90
CA SER A 141 -30.48 -33.04 -8.49
C SER A 141 -29.08 -33.33 -9.03
N ASN A 142 -28.45 -34.39 -8.53
CA ASN A 142 -27.18 -34.90 -9.07
C ASN A 142 -27.40 -35.59 -10.43
N GLY A 143 -26.43 -35.50 -11.33
CA GLY A 143 -26.41 -36.27 -12.58
C GLY A 143 -25.15 -35.98 -13.40
N ALA A 144 -24.51 -37.01 -13.94
CA ALA A 144 -23.26 -36.88 -14.70
C ALA A 144 -23.43 -37.27 -16.17
N SER A 145 -22.52 -36.75 -17.01
CA SER A 145 -22.11 -37.30 -18.31
C SER A 145 -23.16 -37.45 -19.42
N SER A 146 -23.11 -36.56 -20.42
CA SER A 146 -23.22 -36.95 -21.85
C SER A 146 -22.83 -35.78 -22.78
N MET A 147 -22.22 -36.10 -23.92
CA MET A 147 -22.04 -35.17 -25.05
C MET A 147 -23.24 -35.29 -26.02
N PRO A 148 -23.68 -34.20 -26.66
CA PRO A 148 -24.45 -34.26 -27.89
C PRO A 148 -23.52 -34.44 -29.10
N VAL A 149 -23.95 -35.22 -30.10
CA VAL A 149 -23.22 -35.48 -31.34
C VAL A 149 -24.08 -35.06 -32.53
N VAL A 150 -23.56 -34.12 -33.34
CA VAL A 150 -23.62 -33.98 -34.82
C VAL A 150 -24.98 -34.14 -35.55
N PRO A 151 -25.22 -33.28 -36.57
CA PRO A 151 -25.54 -33.82 -37.91
C PRO A 151 -24.55 -33.33 -38.97
N ASP A 152 -24.11 -34.24 -39.84
CA ASP A 152 -23.11 -33.98 -40.89
C ASP A 152 -23.66 -33.26 -42.12
N GLY A 153 -22.77 -32.54 -42.83
CA GLY A 153 -23.11 -31.66 -43.96
C GLY A 153 -22.12 -31.66 -45.13
N ALA A 154 -21.40 -32.77 -45.34
CA ALA A 154 -20.64 -33.14 -46.54
C ALA A 154 -19.74 -32.07 -47.22
N ASN A 155 -18.41 -32.26 -47.11
CA ASN A 155 -17.52 -32.09 -48.27
C ASN A 155 -16.32 -33.06 -48.18
N ALA A 156 -15.86 -33.55 -49.34
CA ALA A 156 -14.79 -34.54 -49.45
C ALA A 156 -13.39 -33.90 -49.28
N PRO A 157 -12.35 -34.67 -48.89
CA PRO A 157 -11.08 -34.09 -48.47
C PRO A 157 -10.28 -33.47 -49.63
N SER A 158 -9.95 -32.19 -49.51
CA SER A 158 -8.94 -31.53 -50.34
C SER A 158 -7.54 -32.05 -49.98
N ALA A 159 -6.91 -32.79 -50.89
CA ALA A 159 -5.53 -33.23 -50.70
C ALA A 159 -4.55 -32.05 -50.79
N GLY A 160 -3.48 -32.10 -50.00
CA GLY A 160 -2.25 -31.35 -50.29
C GLY A 160 -2.16 -29.91 -49.76
N ALA A 161 -2.09 -29.76 -48.43
CA ALA A 161 -1.24 -28.74 -47.82
C ALA A 161 -0.28 -29.47 -46.87
N PRO A 162 1.04 -29.55 -47.16
CA PRO A 162 1.99 -30.07 -46.21
C PRO A 162 2.00 -29.21 -44.94
N GLU A 163 2.17 -29.83 -43.77
CA GLU A 163 2.63 -29.08 -42.61
C GLU A 163 3.94 -28.38 -42.99
N ALA A 164 4.02 -27.08 -42.72
CA ALA A 164 5.23 -26.29 -42.94
C ALA A 164 6.30 -26.71 -41.91
N LYS A 165 6.96 -27.84 -42.16
CA LYS A 165 8.29 -28.11 -41.62
C LYS A 165 9.12 -26.85 -41.88
N ALA A 166 9.65 -26.26 -40.81
CA ALA A 166 10.51 -25.09 -40.91
C ALA A 166 11.55 -25.33 -42.00
N GLU A 167 11.65 -24.42 -42.97
CA GLU A 167 12.57 -24.58 -44.09
C GLU A 167 13.97 -24.74 -43.51
N ALA A 168 14.60 -25.87 -43.81
CA ALA A 168 15.93 -26.19 -43.33
C ALA A 168 16.92 -25.25 -44.03
N ASP A 169 17.19 -24.12 -43.37
CA ASP A 169 18.14 -23.09 -43.78
C ASP A 169 19.42 -23.78 -44.30
N ALA A 170 19.76 -23.53 -45.56
CA ALA A 170 20.51 -24.45 -46.42
C ALA A 170 21.99 -24.65 -46.03
N ASN A 171 22.41 -24.13 -44.87
CA ASN A 171 23.71 -24.30 -44.26
C ASN A 171 23.65 -24.89 -42.83
N GLU A 172 22.49 -25.36 -42.32
CA GLU A 172 22.42 -26.02 -41.00
C GLU A 172 23.08 -27.40 -41.02
N VAL A 173 24.09 -27.57 -40.15
CA VAL A 173 24.83 -28.84 -40.01
C VAL A 173 24.36 -29.56 -38.75
N HIS A 174 23.58 -30.63 -38.92
CA HIS A 174 23.14 -31.47 -37.81
C HIS A 174 24.27 -32.39 -37.31
N ILE A 175 24.62 -32.27 -36.03
CA ILE A 175 25.62 -33.10 -35.36
C ILE A 175 24.99 -33.64 -34.06
N PRO A 176 24.61 -34.92 -33.97
CA PRO A 176 23.79 -35.41 -32.86
C PRO A 176 24.51 -35.39 -31.51
N PHE A 177 25.84 -35.47 -31.50
CA PHE A 177 26.65 -35.44 -30.28
C PHE A 177 27.92 -34.61 -30.49
N SER A 178 28.16 -33.64 -29.62
CA SER A 178 29.29 -32.71 -29.67
C SER A 178 30.01 -32.61 -28.33
N LEU A 179 31.33 -32.80 -28.34
CA LEU A 179 32.23 -32.51 -27.22
C LEU A 179 33.00 -31.23 -27.52
N THR A 180 32.94 -30.24 -26.63
CA THR A 180 33.62 -28.95 -26.77
C THR A 180 34.58 -28.75 -25.58
N LEU A 181 35.83 -28.35 -25.82
CA LEU A 181 36.72 -27.94 -24.73
C LEU A 181 36.44 -26.47 -24.37
N VAL A 182 36.54 -25.63 -25.39
CA VAL A 182 36.26 -24.18 -25.43
C VAL A 182 35.62 -23.85 -26.79
N PRO A 183 34.87 -22.75 -26.95
CA PRO A 183 34.28 -22.38 -28.24
C PRO A 183 35.33 -22.33 -29.35
N GLY A 184 35.02 -22.95 -30.50
CA GLY A 184 35.95 -23.15 -31.61
C GLY A 184 36.83 -24.41 -31.51
N LEU A 185 37.03 -25.00 -30.32
CA LEU A 185 37.73 -26.28 -30.15
C LEU A 185 36.74 -27.37 -29.74
N SER A 186 36.06 -27.95 -30.75
CA SER A 186 35.01 -28.96 -30.58
C SER A 186 35.16 -30.12 -31.57
N THR A 187 34.52 -31.27 -31.27
CA THR A 187 34.37 -32.38 -32.23
C THR A 187 33.46 -32.01 -33.42
N SER A 188 32.71 -30.92 -33.31
CA SER A 188 31.94 -30.29 -34.41
C SER A 188 32.80 -29.36 -35.29
N GLY A 189 34.11 -29.25 -35.02
CA GLY A 189 35.03 -28.35 -35.72
C GLY A 189 34.91 -26.89 -35.28
N PHE A 190 35.37 -25.99 -36.17
CA PHE A 190 35.48 -24.55 -35.89
C PHE A 190 34.21 -23.76 -36.22
N HIS A 191 33.40 -24.21 -37.20
CA HIS A 191 32.22 -23.48 -37.71
C HIS A 191 30.94 -23.73 -36.89
N THR A 192 31.03 -23.60 -35.57
CA THR A 192 29.92 -23.90 -34.63
C THR A 192 28.68 -23.00 -34.77
N GLY A 193 28.78 -21.86 -35.48
CA GLY A 193 27.68 -20.90 -35.64
C GLY A 193 26.47 -21.40 -36.43
N ASN A 194 26.62 -22.43 -37.27
CA ASN A 194 25.53 -23.03 -38.05
C ASN A 194 25.21 -24.47 -37.63
N VAL A 195 25.75 -24.94 -36.50
CA VAL A 195 25.59 -26.33 -36.05
C VAL A 195 24.32 -26.47 -35.21
N VAL A 196 23.54 -27.52 -35.50
CA VAL A 196 22.44 -27.99 -34.66
C VAL A 196 22.91 -29.22 -33.89
N ASN A 197 22.84 -29.16 -32.55
CA ASN A 197 23.25 -30.27 -31.68
C ASN A 197 22.03 -30.88 -30.96
N ASN A 198 21.88 -32.21 -30.97
CA ASN A 198 20.95 -32.88 -30.04
C ASN A 198 21.55 -32.96 -28.63
N VAL A 199 22.85 -33.29 -28.53
CA VAL A 199 23.60 -33.30 -27.27
C VAL A 199 24.92 -32.54 -27.44
N SER A 200 25.17 -31.57 -26.58
CA SER A 200 26.40 -30.77 -26.56
C SER A 200 26.98 -30.72 -25.14
N ILE A 201 28.19 -31.24 -24.96
CA ILE A 201 28.87 -31.32 -23.66
C ILE A 201 30.18 -30.52 -23.75
N GLY A 202 30.25 -29.42 -23.00
CA GLY A 202 31.39 -28.53 -22.93
C GLY A 202 32.19 -28.74 -21.63
N LEU A 203 33.52 -28.80 -21.69
CA LEU A 203 34.32 -28.72 -20.46
C LEU A 203 34.23 -27.30 -19.88
N VAL A 204 34.66 -26.29 -20.65
CA VAL A 204 34.52 -24.89 -20.28
C VAL A 204 33.17 -24.36 -20.75
N ALA A 205 32.89 -24.39 -22.06
CA ALA A 205 31.67 -23.83 -22.64
C ALA A 205 31.22 -24.56 -23.91
N THR A 206 29.95 -24.41 -24.27
CA THR A 206 29.37 -24.88 -25.55
C THR A 206 28.93 -23.70 -26.42
N HIS A 207 28.89 -23.89 -27.74
CA HIS A 207 28.39 -22.92 -28.72
C HIS A 207 27.69 -23.65 -29.89
N ALA A 208 26.47 -23.26 -30.25
CA ALA A 208 25.68 -23.86 -31.34
C ALA A 208 24.63 -22.86 -31.91
N LYS A 209 24.08 -23.11 -33.10
CA LYS A 209 22.96 -22.33 -33.67
C LYS A 209 21.64 -22.62 -32.95
N ARG A 210 21.36 -23.91 -32.76
CA ARG A 210 20.18 -24.48 -32.09
C ARG A 210 20.59 -25.71 -31.28
N VAL A 211 19.87 -25.99 -30.20
CA VAL A 211 20.03 -27.25 -29.44
C VAL A 211 18.67 -27.94 -29.30
N ASP A 212 18.59 -29.15 -29.85
CA ASP A 212 17.38 -29.99 -29.90
C ASP A 212 17.57 -31.21 -28.96
N GLY A 213 17.71 -30.96 -27.66
CA GLY A 213 17.91 -31.97 -26.63
C GLY A 213 18.58 -31.47 -25.33
N LEU A 214 19.91 -31.46 -25.29
CA LEU A 214 20.69 -31.19 -24.07
C LEU A 214 22.00 -30.43 -24.36
N ALA A 215 22.20 -29.28 -23.73
CA ALA A 215 23.50 -28.61 -23.63
C ALA A 215 23.96 -28.55 -22.16
N MET A 216 25.23 -28.87 -21.90
CA MET A 216 25.82 -28.77 -20.56
C MET A 216 27.29 -28.33 -20.57
N SER A 217 27.71 -27.54 -19.57
CA SER A 217 29.12 -27.19 -19.35
C SER A 217 29.41 -26.63 -17.96
N LEU A 218 30.68 -26.38 -17.62
CA LEU A 218 31.04 -25.72 -16.36
C LEU A 218 30.82 -24.20 -16.42
N ALA A 219 31.44 -23.48 -17.36
CA ALA A 219 31.39 -22.01 -17.41
C ALA A 219 30.15 -21.48 -18.15
N GLY A 220 29.74 -22.05 -19.28
CA GLY A 220 28.47 -21.63 -19.89
C GLY A 220 28.12 -22.16 -21.28
N ASN A 221 26.83 -22.15 -21.58
CA ASN A 221 26.27 -22.62 -22.85
C ASN A 221 25.76 -21.43 -23.66
N TRP A 222 26.25 -21.26 -24.88
CA TRP A 222 25.74 -20.28 -25.84
C TRP A 222 24.95 -20.99 -26.94
N VAL A 223 23.71 -20.58 -27.15
CA VAL A 223 22.89 -21.03 -28.28
C VAL A 223 22.35 -19.82 -29.03
N GLY A 224 22.47 -19.84 -30.34
CA GLY A 224 22.12 -18.75 -31.24
C GLY A 224 20.62 -18.55 -31.44
N GLU A 225 20.29 -17.91 -32.56
CA GLU A 225 18.93 -17.48 -32.93
C GLU A 225 17.97 -18.66 -33.17
N GLY A 226 18.50 -19.87 -33.44
CA GLY A 226 17.70 -21.09 -33.57
C GLY A 226 17.09 -21.57 -32.25
N GLY A 227 17.55 -21.07 -31.10
CA GLY A 227 16.93 -21.32 -29.79
C GLY A 227 17.24 -22.68 -29.16
N LEU A 228 16.60 -22.94 -28.02
CA LEU A 228 16.68 -24.21 -27.28
C LEU A 228 15.34 -24.94 -27.32
N SER A 229 15.37 -26.21 -27.72
CA SER A 229 14.29 -27.18 -27.51
C SER A 229 14.85 -28.31 -26.63
N GLY A 230 14.69 -28.20 -25.31
CA GLY A 230 15.26 -29.15 -24.35
C GLY A 230 15.88 -28.50 -23.12
N ALA A 231 17.05 -29.00 -22.68
CA ALA A 231 17.69 -28.61 -21.42
C ALA A 231 19.05 -27.92 -21.61
N GLN A 232 19.35 -26.92 -20.78
CA GLN A 232 20.61 -26.17 -20.72
C GLN A 232 21.12 -26.14 -19.26
N LEU A 233 22.32 -26.66 -19.01
CA LEU A 233 22.89 -26.84 -17.67
C LEU A 233 24.28 -26.20 -17.56
N ALA A 234 24.48 -25.22 -16.67
CA ALA A 234 25.78 -24.57 -16.48
C ALA A 234 26.10 -24.35 -14.99
N VAL A 235 27.36 -24.23 -14.59
CA VAL A 235 27.67 -23.58 -13.29
C VAL A 235 27.61 -22.07 -13.47
N GLY A 236 28.31 -21.53 -14.47
CA GLY A 236 28.24 -20.10 -14.82
C GLY A 236 26.89 -19.69 -15.44
N ALA A 237 26.79 -19.64 -16.77
CA ALA A 237 25.60 -19.07 -17.43
C ALA A 237 25.08 -19.86 -18.65
N ASN A 238 23.76 -19.85 -18.82
CA ASN A 238 23.07 -20.31 -20.03
C ASN A 238 22.57 -19.08 -20.80
N LEU A 239 22.98 -18.93 -22.06
CA LEU A 239 22.49 -17.89 -22.98
C LEU A 239 21.86 -18.58 -24.20
N ALA A 240 20.59 -18.29 -24.46
CA ALA A 240 19.93 -18.54 -25.74
C ALA A 240 19.55 -17.20 -26.36
N GLN A 241 19.96 -16.94 -27.61
CA GLN A 241 19.62 -15.72 -28.33
C GLN A 241 18.21 -15.81 -28.95
N GLY A 242 17.83 -17.01 -29.41
CA GLY A 242 16.47 -17.34 -29.83
C GLY A 242 15.51 -17.64 -28.67
N PRO A 243 14.35 -18.27 -28.96
CA PRO A 243 13.39 -18.71 -27.95
C PRO A 243 13.90 -19.92 -27.15
N VAL A 244 13.28 -20.17 -26.00
CA VAL A 244 13.61 -21.29 -25.11
C VAL A 244 12.35 -22.10 -24.80
N THR A 245 12.28 -23.33 -25.30
CA THR A 245 11.26 -24.32 -24.94
C THR A 245 11.91 -25.43 -24.12
N GLY A 246 11.58 -25.53 -22.83
CA GLY A 246 12.16 -26.53 -21.92
C GLY A 246 12.76 -25.93 -20.65
N ALA A 247 14.04 -26.20 -20.37
CA ALA A 247 14.66 -25.88 -19.08
C ALA A 247 16.07 -25.25 -19.19
N GLN A 248 16.31 -24.15 -18.47
CA GLN A 248 17.66 -23.60 -18.22
C GLN A 248 17.96 -23.62 -16.71
N LEU A 249 19.02 -24.34 -16.30
CA LEU A 249 19.45 -24.44 -14.90
C LEU A 249 20.91 -23.95 -14.75
N SER A 250 21.17 -23.02 -13.82
CA SER A 250 22.52 -22.49 -13.59
C SER A 250 22.80 -22.09 -12.13
N VAL A 251 24.01 -21.60 -11.83
CA VAL A 251 24.29 -20.84 -10.60
C VAL A 251 24.40 -19.35 -10.88
N GLY A 252 25.04 -18.95 -11.99
CA GLY A 252 25.22 -17.54 -12.37
C GLY A 252 24.01 -16.90 -13.03
N ALA A 253 23.62 -17.32 -14.23
CA ALA A 253 22.49 -16.73 -14.96
C ALA A 253 21.85 -17.63 -16.01
N ASN A 254 20.56 -17.42 -16.28
CA ASN A 254 19.87 -17.94 -17.47
C ASN A 254 19.32 -16.77 -18.27
N VAL A 255 19.51 -16.78 -19.59
CA VAL A 255 19.03 -15.74 -20.50
C VAL A 255 18.32 -16.37 -21.69
N ALA A 256 17.12 -15.88 -21.99
CA ALA A 256 16.40 -16.09 -23.25
C ALA A 256 16.27 -14.75 -23.99
N GLY A 257 16.75 -14.70 -25.23
CA GLY A 257 16.77 -13.51 -26.08
C GLY A 257 15.44 -13.23 -26.79
N ALA A 258 14.55 -14.22 -26.82
CA ALA A 258 13.14 -14.09 -27.20
C ALA A 258 12.24 -14.61 -26.06
N ASP A 259 11.16 -15.34 -26.39
CA ASP A 259 10.22 -15.93 -25.43
C ASP A 259 10.77 -17.16 -24.69
N LEU A 260 10.22 -17.43 -23.51
CA LEU A 260 10.43 -18.64 -22.70
C LEU A 260 9.12 -19.42 -22.57
N LEU A 261 9.15 -20.72 -22.84
CA LEU A 261 8.11 -21.70 -22.52
C LEU A 261 8.74 -22.84 -21.69
N GLY A 262 8.58 -22.78 -20.36
CA GLY A 262 9.07 -23.81 -19.45
C GLY A 262 9.68 -23.28 -18.15
N LEU A 263 10.92 -23.68 -17.82
CA LEU A 263 11.57 -23.44 -16.53
C LEU A 263 12.93 -22.74 -16.68
N GLN A 264 13.11 -21.60 -16.01
CA GLN A 264 14.42 -21.06 -15.67
C GLN A 264 14.67 -21.21 -14.17
N SER A 265 15.83 -21.71 -13.76
CA SER A 265 16.22 -21.82 -12.35
C SER A 265 17.69 -21.47 -12.14
N THR A 266 18.01 -20.60 -11.17
CA THR A 266 19.38 -20.17 -10.90
C THR A 266 19.59 -19.66 -9.47
N VAL A 267 20.83 -19.37 -9.10
CA VAL A 267 21.12 -18.59 -7.89
C VAL A 267 21.18 -17.10 -8.23
N GLY A 268 21.85 -16.68 -9.31
CA GLY A 268 21.92 -15.29 -9.74
C GLY A 268 20.64 -14.78 -10.40
N VAL A 269 20.62 -14.63 -11.73
CA VAL A 269 19.51 -13.98 -12.46
C VAL A 269 18.95 -14.77 -13.64
N ASN A 270 17.62 -14.81 -13.72
CA ASN A 270 16.86 -15.29 -14.86
C ASN A 270 16.35 -14.09 -15.68
N VAL A 271 16.64 -14.06 -16.98
CA VAL A 271 16.24 -12.98 -17.88
C VAL A 271 15.54 -13.55 -19.10
N VAL A 272 14.40 -12.95 -19.48
CA VAL A 272 13.65 -13.24 -20.70
C VAL A 272 13.34 -11.90 -21.38
N ARG A 273 13.79 -11.71 -22.62
CA ARG A 273 13.53 -10.47 -23.38
C ARG A 273 12.13 -10.45 -24.00
N GLY A 274 11.56 -11.62 -24.29
CA GLY A 274 10.16 -11.77 -24.67
C GLY A 274 9.23 -11.96 -23.46
N ASN A 275 8.21 -12.77 -23.66
CA ASN A 275 7.25 -13.22 -22.68
C ASN A 275 7.75 -14.51 -22.01
N ALA A 276 7.31 -14.78 -20.77
CA ALA A 276 7.67 -15.96 -20.01
C ALA A 276 6.43 -16.76 -19.60
N GLU A 277 6.25 -17.93 -20.22
CA GLU A 277 5.23 -18.92 -19.87
C GLU A 277 5.86 -20.08 -19.08
N GLY A 278 5.32 -20.36 -17.88
CA GLY A 278 5.84 -21.39 -16.97
C GLY A 278 6.42 -20.82 -15.67
N ALA A 279 7.71 -21.06 -15.39
CA ALA A 279 8.33 -20.75 -14.11
C ALA A 279 9.74 -20.15 -14.21
N GLN A 280 10.01 -19.13 -13.39
CA GLN A 280 11.35 -18.57 -13.16
C GLN A 280 11.67 -18.59 -11.66
N LEU A 281 12.78 -19.22 -11.27
CA LEU A 281 13.21 -19.40 -9.87
C LEU A 281 14.63 -18.86 -9.67
N ALA A 282 14.84 -17.91 -8.76
CA ALA A 282 16.13 -17.26 -8.53
C ALA A 282 16.40 -17.03 -7.04
N VAL A 283 17.66 -16.79 -6.66
CA VAL A 283 17.96 -16.07 -5.39
C VAL A 283 18.10 -14.58 -5.70
N GLY A 284 18.85 -14.18 -6.72
CA GLY A 284 18.92 -12.79 -7.20
C GLY A 284 17.58 -12.31 -7.74
N GLY A 285 17.28 -12.56 -9.01
CA GLY A 285 16.04 -12.04 -9.61
C GLY A 285 15.56 -12.72 -10.88
N ASN A 286 14.26 -12.56 -11.13
CA ASN A 286 13.59 -12.96 -12.37
C ASN A 286 13.12 -11.69 -13.09
N ILE A 287 13.49 -11.55 -14.36
CA ILE A 287 13.12 -10.42 -15.20
C ILE A 287 12.54 -10.96 -16.50
N ALA A 288 11.30 -10.62 -16.80
CA ALA A 288 10.69 -10.79 -18.12
C ALA A 288 10.27 -9.42 -18.65
N SER A 289 10.74 -9.01 -19.82
CA SER A 289 10.39 -7.70 -20.40
C SER A 289 8.98 -7.68 -21.01
N GLY A 290 8.46 -8.84 -21.40
CA GLY A 290 7.10 -9.03 -21.90
C GLY A 290 6.08 -9.35 -20.81
N GLU A 291 5.15 -10.23 -21.16
CA GLU A 291 4.11 -10.78 -20.27
C GLU A 291 4.63 -12.00 -19.50
N VAL A 292 4.09 -12.25 -18.30
CA VAL A 292 4.38 -13.46 -17.52
C VAL A 292 3.10 -14.27 -17.33
N ASN A 293 3.06 -15.49 -17.88
CA ASN A 293 2.00 -16.47 -17.65
C ASN A 293 2.54 -17.63 -16.80
N GLY A 294 2.38 -17.54 -15.48
CA GLY A 294 2.87 -18.57 -14.54
C GLY A 294 3.46 -17.98 -13.26
N THR A 295 4.66 -18.42 -12.86
CA THR A 295 5.24 -18.12 -11.55
C THR A 295 6.66 -17.54 -11.63
N GLN A 296 6.90 -16.42 -10.96
CA GLN A 296 8.25 -15.93 -10.65
C GLN A 296 8.51 -16.02 -9.14
N MET A 297 9.64 -16.59 -8.73
CA MET A 297 10.09 -16.64 -7.32
C MET A 297 11.53 -16.17 -7.18
N ALA A 298 11.78 -15.13 -6.37
CA ALA A 298 13.12 -14.53 -6.19
C ALA A 298 13.33 -13.95 -4.78
N VAL A 299 14.56 -13.98 -4.26
CA VAL A 299 14.84 -13.29 -2.99
C VAL A 299 14.96 -11.77 -3.21
N ALA A 300 15.67 -11.27 -4.23
CA ALA A 300 15.76 -9.81 -4.44
C ALA A 300 14.59 -9.22 -5.25
N VAL A 301 14.33 -9.67 -6.48
CA VAL A 301 13.27 -9.04 -7.32
C VAL A 301 12.62 -9.98 -8.34
N ASN A 302 11.31 -9.86 -8.51
CA ASN A 302 10.56 -10.37 -9.67
C ASN A 302 10.03 -9.20 -10.49
N VAL A 303 10.23 -9.22 -11.82
CA VAL A 303 9.75 -8.19 -12.74
C VAL A 303 9.01 -8.83 -13.92
N ALA A 304 7.78 -8.36 -14.15
CA ALA A 304 7.00 -8.62 -15.34
C ALA A 304 6.73 -7.29 -16.07
N GLY A 305 7.39 -7.07 -17.21
CA GLY A 305 7.45 -5.76 -17.88
C GLY A 305 6.11 -5.24 -18.40
N LYS A 306 5.18 -6.14 -18.78
CA LYS A 306 3.85 -5.78 -19.28
C LYS A 306 2.69 -6.21 -18.38
N SER A 307 2.65 -7.47 -17.98
CA SER A 307 1.50 -8.07 -17.29
C SER A 307 1.90 -9.32 -16.50
N LEU A 308 1.10 -9.68 -15.49
CA LEU A 308 1.21 -10.96 -14.78
C LEU A 308 -0.13 -11.68 -14.80
N LEU A 309 -0.14 -12.92 -15.29
CA LEU A 309 -1.17 -13.92 -15.05
C LEU A 309 -0.54 -15.05 -14.22
N GLY A 310 -0.96 -15.22 -12.97
CA GLY A 310 -0.39 -16.20 -12.04
C GLY A 310 0.20 -15.58 -10.78
N ALA A 311 1.48 -15.85 -10.48
CA ALA A 311 2.09 -15.59 -9.18
C ALA A 311 3.47 -14.91 -9.24
N GLN A 312 3.70 -13.93 -8.36
CA GLN A 312 5.02 -13.39 -8.03
C GLN A 312 5.29 -13.54 -6.53
N LEU A 313 6.42 -14.14 -6.15
CA LEU A 313 6.77 -14.50 -4.78
C LEU A 313 8.20 -14.06 -4.43
N GLY A 314 8.41 -13.31 -3.36
CA GLY A 314 9.78 -12.93 -3.01
C GLY A 314 10.00 -12.24 -1.67
N VAL A 315 11.25 -11.83 -1.43
CA VAL A 315 11.63 -11.10 -0.20
C VAL A 315 11.75 -9.60 -0.48
N GLY A 316 12.48 -9.16 -1.50
CA GLY A 316 12.62 -7.74 -1.85
C GLY A 316 11.37 -7.16 -2.48
N ALA A 317 11.21 -7.27 -3.81
CA ALA A 317 10.07 -6.68 -4.51
C ALA A 317 9.48 -7.54 -5.64
N ASN A 318 8.17 -7.43 -5.82
CA ASN A 318 7.44 -7.91 -6.99
C ASN A 318 6.95 -6.69 -7.78
N VAL A 319 7.26 -6.62 -9.07
CA VAL A 319 6.90 -5.51 -9.95
C VAL A 319 6.17 -6.04 -11.18
N SER A 320 5.03 -5.41 -11.49
CA SER A 320 4.35 -5.55 -12.78
C SER A 320 4.14 -4.18 -13.44
N GLY A 321 4.58 -4.07 -14.69
CA GLY A 321 4.46 -2.86 -15.51
C GLY A 321 3.06 -2.59 -16.05
N GLY A 322 2.07 -3.42 -15.71
CA GLY A 322 0.68 -3.25 -16.13
C GLY A 322 -0.30 -4.11 -15.31
N PRO A 323 -1.25 -4.81 -15.95
CA PRO A 323 -2.28 -5.60 -15.25
C PRO A 323 -1.73 -6.84 -14.54
N VAL A 324 -2.31 -7.14 -13.38
CA VAL A 324 -2.06 -8.36 -12.59
C VAL A 324 -3.36 -9.14 -12.43
N ARG A 325 -3.35 -10.43 -12.75
CA ARG A 325 -4.42 -11.39 -12.47
C ARG A 325 -3.84 -12.56 -11.67
N GLY A 326 -4.16 -12.64 -10.39
CA GLY A 326 -3.64 -13.67 -9.47
C GLY A 326 -3.05 -13.10 -8.19
N PHE A 327 -1.80 -13.44 -7.88
CA PHE A 327 -1.21 -13.31 -6.55
C PHE A 327 0.17 -12.65 -6.58
N GLN A 328 0.41 -11.66 -5.71
CA GLN A 328 1.75 -11.14 -5.43
C GLN A 328 2.02 -11.19 -3.92
N ALA A 329 3.14 -11.80 -3.50
CA ALA A 329 3.58 -11.77 -2.11
C ALA A 329 5.06 -11.40 -1.95
N ALA A 330 5.34 -10.39 -1.12
CA ALA A 330 6.67 -9.86 -0.85
C ALA A 330 6.92 -9.65 0.65
N VAL A 331 8.18 -9.57 1.09
CA VAL A 331 8.48 -8.96 2.40
C VAL A 331 8.59 -7.44 2.25
N GLY A 332 9.34 -6.95 1.26
CA GLY A 332 9.47 -5.52 0.97
C GLY A 332 8.21 -4.93 0.32
N ALA A 333 8.03 -5.12 -1.00
CA ALA A 333 6.94 -4.47 -1.73
C ALA A 333 6.31 -5.28 -2.88
N ASN A 334 5.00 -5.11 -3.08
CA ASN A 334 4.31 -5.42 -4.34
C ASN A 334 3.93 -4.12 -5.05
N ILE A 335 4.27 -3.98 -6.32
CA ILE A 335 3.97 -2.81 -7.14
C ILE A 335 3.32 -3.26 -8.46
N ALA A 336 2.12 -2.76 -8.72
CA ALA A 336 1.43 -2.90 -10.01
C ALA A 336 0.97 -1.52 -10.50
N THR A 337 1.41 -1.12 -11.71
CA THR A 337 1.00 0.16 -12.31
C THR A 337 -0.43 0.11 -12.85
N GLY A 338 -0.89 -1.06 -13.29
CA GLY A 338 -2.22 -1.28 -13.86
C GLY A 338 -3.28 -1.68 -12.85
N ARG A 339 -4.22 -2.51 -13.31
CA ARG A 339 -5.28 -3.11 -12.50
C ARG A 339 -4.83 -4.45 -11.93
N VAL A 340 -4.99 -4.61 -10.62
CA VAL A 340 -4.87 -5.90 -9.91
C VAL A 340 -6.24 -6.55 -9.79
N HIS A 341 -6.34 -7.83 -10.13
CA HIS A 341 -7.49 -8.68 -9.84
C HIS A 341 -7.00 -9.92 -9.10
N GLY A 342 -7.33 -10.02 -7.81
CA GLY A 342 -6.82 -11.06 -6.90
C GLY A 342 -6.24 -10.47 -5.61
N LEU A 343 -5.02 -10.87 -5.24
CA LEU A 343 -4.46 -10.65 -3.90
C LEU A 343 -3.02 -10.09 -3.93
N GLN A 344 -2.78 -9.04 -3.15
CA GLN A 344 -1.46 -8.47 -2.88
C GLN A 344 -1.14 -8.52 -1.37
N ALA A 345 -0.06 -9.20 -0.99
CA ALA A 345 0.39 -9.31 0.41
C ALA A 345 1.85 -8.86 0.58
N ALA A 346 2.12 -7.83 1.37
CA ALA A 346 3.48 -7.32 1.58
C ALA A 346 3.76 -7.00 3.05
N ALA A 347 4.89 -7.39 3.61
CA ALA A 347 5.21 -6.96 4.99
C ALA A 347 5.48 -5.44 5.08
N GLY A 348 6.04 -4.83 4.02
CA GLY A 348 6.31 -3.39 3.92
C GLY A 348 5.24 -2.56 3.19
N LEU A 349 5.03 -2.81 1.89
CA LEU A 349 4.24 -1.94 1.02
C LEU A 349 3.47 -2.68 -0.10
N ASN A 350 2.18 -2.40 -0.27
CA ASN A 350 1.47 -2.69 -1.53
C ASN A 350 1.10 -1.40 -2.27
N VAL A 351 1.26 -1.40 -3.59
CA VAL A 351 0.80 -0.33 -4.50
C VAL A 351 0.04 -0.95 -5.68
N ALA A 352 -1.16 -0.44 -5.93
CA ALA A 352 -1.93 -0.72 -7.15
C ALA A 352 -2.59 0.57 -7.69
N GLY A 353 -2.71 0.68 -9.01
CA GLY A 353 -3.51 1.75 -9.64
C GLY A 353 -5.00 1.53 -9.40
N GLN A 354 -5.50 0.37 -9.81
CA GLN A 354 -6.87 -0.10 -9.55
C GLN A 354 -6.79 -1.50 -8.93
N MET A 355 -7.71 -1.87 -8.04
CA MET A 355 -7.74 -3.20 -7.45
C MET A 355 -9.15 -3.75 -7.28
N THR A 356 -9.33 -5.02 -7.67
CA THR A 356 -10.48 -5.84 -7.33
C THR A 356 -10.01 -7.05 -6.52
N GLY A 357 -10.37 -7.13 -5.24
CA GLY A 357 -9.95 -8.21 -4.35
C GLY A 357 -9.33 -7.74 -3.03
N LEU A 358 -8.19 -8.32 -2.63
CA LEU A 358 -7.69 -8.28 -1.25
C LEU A 358 -6.24 -7.76 -1.14
N GLN A 359 -6.03 -6.63 -0.48
CA GLN A 359 -4.71 -6.05 -0.22
C GLN A 359 -4.36 -6.14 1.28
N MET A 360 -3.22 -6.73 1.63
CA MET A 360 -2.82 -6.98 3.03
C MET A 360 -1.38 -6.53 3.33
N SER A 361 -1.15 -5.79 4.42
CA SER A 361 0.21 -5.40 4.81
C SER A 361 0.45 -5.15 6.30
N SER A 362 1.58 -5.60 6.84
CA SER A 362 2.06 -5.13 8.15
C SER A 362 2.65 -3.70 8.13
N GLY A 363 2.63 -3.03 6.98
CA GLY A 363 3.07 -1.64 6.80
C GLY A 363 1.97 -0.79 6.15
N VAL A 364 2.11 -0.52 4.85
CA VAL A 364 1.25 0.41 4.10
C VAL A 364 0.61 -0.28 2.90
N SER A 365 -0.68 -0.04 2.69
CA SER A 365 -1.41 -0.45 1.50
C SER A 365 -2.00 0.76 0.80
N TYR A 366 -1.68 0.93 -0.49
CA TYR A 366 -2.17 2.01 -1.34
C TYR A 366 -2.89 1.46 -2.57
N VAL A 367 -4.12 1.92 -2.79
CA VAL A 367 -4.87 1.75 -4.05
C VAL A 367 -5.53 3.08 -4.40
N ARG A 368 -5.58 3.47 -5.67
CA ARG A 368 -6.36 4.65 -6.07
C ARG A 368 -7.86 4.36 -6.09
N ASN A 369 -8.27 3.27 -6.73
CA ASN A 369 -9.66 2.81 -6.80
C ASN A 369 -9.74 1.33 -6.41
N LEU A 370 -10.37 1.02 -5.28
CA LEU A 370 -10.52 -0.33 -4.72
C LEU A 370 -11.97 -0.79 -4.79
N SER A 371 -12.20 -2.04 -5.20
CA SER A 371 -13.43 -2.80 -4.93
C SER A 371 -13.02 -4.09 -4.21
N GLY A 372 -13.37 -4.23 -2.94
CA GLY A 372 -12.93 -5.32 -2.06
C GLY A 372 -12.41 -4.85 -0.70
N ALA A 373 -11.23 -5.31 -0.27
CA ALA A 373 -10.75 -5.09 1.09
C ALA A 373 -9.26 -4.76 1.22
N GLN A 374 -8.95 -3.87 2.17
CA GLN A 374 -7.62 -3.44 2.58
C GLN A 374 -7.41 -3.75 4.08
N LEU A 375 -6.39 -4.55 4.43
CA LEU A 375 -6.08 -4.93 5.82
C LEU A 375 -4.62 -4.61 6.14
N SER A 376 -4.36 -3.43 6.71
CA SER A 376 -2.98 -2.98 7.00
C SER A 376 -2.87 -2.02 8.16
N ILE A 377 -1.66 -1.79 8.69
CA ILE A 377 -1.46 -0.76 9.73
C ILE A 377 -1.86 0.63 9.21
N ILE A 378 -1.52 0.96 7.96
CA ILE A 378 -1.99 2.16 7.26
C ILE A 378 -2.62 1.75 5.92
N ASN A 379 -3.91 2.04 5.75
CA ASN A 379 -4.62 1.89 4.48
C ASN A 379 -4.86 3.27 3.86
N VAL A 380 -4.54 3.41 2.57
CA VAL A 380 -4.77 4.63 1.78
C VAL A 380 -5.56 4.27 0.52
N GLY A 381 -6.69 4.94 0.36
CA GLY A 381 -7.60 4.85 -0.79
C GLY A 381 -7.83 6.21 -1.46
N GLY A 382 -8.21 6.21 -2.73
CA GLY A 382 -8.95 7.31 -3.34
C GLY A 382 -10.44 7.04 -3.22
N GLU A 383 -10.94 6.17 -4.09
CA GLU A 383 -12.28 5.60 -4.07
C GLU A 383 -12.22 4.17 -3.50
N VAL A 384 -13.08 3.84 -2.54
CA VAL A 384 -13.15 2.51 -1.91
C VAL A 384 -14.59 2.02 -1.88
N ASP A 385 -14.85 0.97 -2.65
CA ASP A 385 -16.02 0.11 -2.56
C ASP A 385 -15.64 -1.12 -1.71
N GLY A 386 -16.24 -1.27 -0.53
CA GLY A 386 -15.93 -2.34 0.44
C GLY A 386 -15.29 -1.85 1.74
N ALA A 387 -14.15 -2.42 2.14
CA ALA A 387 -13.67 -2.34 3.53
C ALA A 387 -12.20 -1.94 3.71
N GLN A 388 -11.91 -1.08 4.69
CA GLN A 388 -10.55 -0.81 5.20
C GLN A 388 -10.46 -1.15 6.70
N VAL A 389 -9.50 -2.00 7.08
CA VAL A 389 -9.25 -2.43 8.47
C VAL A 389 -7.79 -2.14 8.83
N GLY A 390 -7.56 -1.34 9.86
CA GLY A 390 -6.20 -0.89 10.19
C GLY A 390 -6.07 -0.05 11.46
N ILE A 391 -4.88 0.50 11.70
CA ILE A 391 -4.70 1.52 12.76
C ILE A 391 -5.10 2.90 12.21
N VAL A 392 -4.74 3.17 10.94
CA VAL A 392 -5.10 4.39 10.22
C VAL A 392 -5.74 4.02 8.87
N ASN A 393 -6.98 4.45 8.64
CA ASN A 393 -7.68 4.35 7.37
C ASN A 393 -7.86 5.76 6.79
N ILE A 394 -7.42 5.98 5.55
CA ILE A 394 -7.58 7.25 4.83
C ILE A 394 -8.18 6.95 3.46
N ALA A 395 -9.24 7.64 3.11
CA ALA A 395 -9.86 7.60 1.79
C ALA A 395 -10.34 8.99 1.34
N SER A 396 -10.68 9.14 0.05
CA SER A 396 -11.49 10.29 -0.39
C SER A 396 -12.97 9.96 -0.25
N ASN A 397 -13.43 8.92 -0.98
CA ASN A 397 -14.81 8.46 -0.96
C ASN A 397 -14.84 6.98 -0.54
N VAL A 398 -15.77 6.59 0.34
CA VAL A 398 -15.97 5.20 0.77
C VAL A 398 -17.44 4.81 0.65
N THR A 399 -17.71 3.69 0.00
CA THR A 399 -18.99 2.97 0.07
C THR A 399 -18.71 1.66 0.81
N GLY A 400 -19.20 1.54 2.05
CA GLY A 400 -18.92 0.37 2.91
C GLY A 400 -18.37 0.73 4.30
N ALA A 401 -17.17 0.26 4.66
CA ALA A 401 -16.71 0.26 6.05
C ALA A 401 -15.25 0.70 6.26
N GLN A 402 -15.02 1.53 7.29
CA GLN A 402 -13.70 1.75 7.88
C GLN A 402 -13.68 1.25 9.33
N VAL A 403 -12.65 0.49 9.73
CA VAL A 403 -12.46 0.00 11.09
C VAL A 403 -11.03 0.28 11.55
N GLY A 404 -10.85 1.08 12.60
CA GLY A 404 -9.52 1.41 13.11
C GLY A 404 -9.47 2.40 14.26
N ILE A 405 -8.26 2.82 14.65
CA ILE A 405 -8.08 3.85 15.69
C ILE A 405 -8.37 5.25 15.12
N LEU A 406 -7.91 5.51 13.89
CA LEU A 406 -8.16 6.74 13.14
C LEU A 406 -8.78 6.39 11.77
N ASN A 407 -9.99 6.86 11.53
CA ASN A 407 -10.70 6.76 10.25
C ASN A 407 -10.85 8.17 9.65
N VAL A 408 -10.50 8.36 8.38
CA VAL A 408 -10.62 9.63 7.66
C VAL A 408 -11.19 9.38 6.27
N ALA A 409 -12.29 10.08 5.95
CA ALA A 409 -12.89 10.09 4.62
C ALA A 409 -13.53 11.46 4.34
N ARG A 410 -13.41 11.98 3.12
CA ARG A 410 -14.16 13.19 2.72
C ARG A 410 -15.66 12.89 2.63
N GLU A 411 -16.01 11.67 2.23
CA GLU A 411 -17.40 11.19 2.11
C GLU A 411 -17.46 9.68 2.38
N LEU A 412 -18.47 9.24 3.13
CA LEU A 412 -18.73 7.85 3.52
C LEU A 412 -20.22 7.52 3.39
N ASP A 413 -20.59 6.63 2.48
CA ASP A 413 -21.85 5.89 2.56
C ASP A 413 -21.63 4.54 3.22
N GLY A 414 -21.95 4.47 4.51
CA GLY A 414 -21.75 3.27 5.33
C GLY A 414 -21.35 3.62 6.76
N GLU A 415 -20.30 2.99 7.28
CA GLU A 415 -19.97 3.04 8.72
C GLU A 415 -18.45 3.15 9.01
N ALA A 416 -18.09 3.91 10.05
CA ALA A 416 -16.70 4.14 10.45
C ALA A 416 -16.51 3.88 11.95
N VAL A 417 -16.16 2.63 12.28
CA VAL A 417 -15.94 2.19 13.66
C VAL A 417 -14.53 2.57 14.10
N GLY A 418 -14.42 3.49 15.05
CA GLY A 418 -13.11 3.90 15.57
C GLY A 418 -13.14 4.92 16.70
N ILE A 419 -11.98 5.08 17.34
CA ILE A 419 -11.77 6.03 18.43
C ILE A 419 -11.85 7.47 17.89
N LEU A 420 -11.29 7.71 16.71
CA LEU A 420 -11.36 8.99 16.01
C LEU A 420 -11.83 8.76 14.57
N SER A 421 -13.13 8.93 14.31
CA SER A 421 -13.71 8.91 12.97
C SER A 421 -14.00 10.33 12.49
N PHE A 422 -13.26 10.79 11.47
CA PHE A 422 -13.46 12.07 10.79
C PHE A 422 -13.94 11.79 9.36
N VAL A 423 -15.24 11.50 9.22
CA VAL A 423 -15.84 11.04 7.97
C VAL A 423 -17.03 11.91 7.55
N GLY A 424 -17.04 12.39 6.31
CA GLY A 424 -18.16 13.16 5.78
C GLY A 424 -19.42 12.30 5.66
N GLY A 425 -20.56 12.81 6.15
CA GLY A 425 -21.82 12.07 6.28
C GLY A 425 -21.99 11.32 7.63
N GLY A 426 -20.94 11.28 8.46
CA GLY A 426 -20.99 10.71 9.81
C GLY A 426 -21.29 11.73 10.92
N GLN A 427 -21.27 11.24 12.16
CA GLN A 427 -21.45 12.07 13.37
C GLN A 427 -20.23 12.99 13.59
N ALA A 428 -20.46 14.29 13.65
CA ALA A 428 -19.43 15.30 13.95
C ALA A 428 -20.03 16.48 14.72
N HIS A 429 -20.34 16.27 16.00
CA HIS A 429 -21.16 17.20 16.80
C HIS A 429 -20.52 17.62 18.12
N VAL A 430 -20.86 18.83 18.56
CA VAL A 430 -20.57 19.33 19.92
C VAL A 430 -21.86 19.28 20.74
N GLN A 431 -21.82 18.62 21.89
CA GLN A 431 -22.92 18.53 22.84
C GLN A 431 -22.63 19.36 24.10
N ALA A 432 -23.65 20.00 24.66
CA ALA A 432 -23.62 20.61 25.98
C ALA A 432 -24.87 20.19 26.78
N TRP A 433 -24.69 19.61 27.98
CA TRP A 433 -25.80 19.07 28.78
C TRP A 433 -25.59 19.20 30.30
N THR A 434 -26.69 19.17 31.04
CA THR A 434 -26.71 19.01 32.50
C THR A 434 -27.09 17.57 32.87
N SER A 435 -26.60 17.07 34.00
CA SER A 435 -26.98 15.77 34.56
C SER A 435 -26.91 15.74 36.10
N ASP A 436 -27.42 14.67 36.69
CA ASP A 436 -27.27 14.33 38.11
C ASP A 436 -25.81 14.12 38.56
N VAL A 437 -24.90 13.94 37.61
CA VAL A 437 -23.46 13.76 37.85
C VAL A 437 -22.72 15.09 37.87
N ALA A 438 -23.00 15.97 36.90
CA ALA A 438 -22.38 17.29 36.78
C ALA A 438 -23.32 18.29 36.09
N LEU A 439 -23.39 19.51 36.64
CA LEU A 439 -24.30 20.57 36.19
C LEU A 439 -24.02 21.06 34.76
N THR A 440 -22.77 20.98 34.31
CA THR A 440 -22.36 21.47 32.99
C THR A 440 -21.35 20.50 32.40
N ASN A 441 -21.75 19.81 31.34
CA ASN A 441 -20.92 18.90 30.57
C ASN A 441 -20.79 19.45 29.16
N VAL A 442 -19.60 19.30 28.57
CA VAL A 442 -19.32 19.60 27.17
C VAL A 442 -18.64 18.37 26.59
N GLY A 443 -19.10 17.92 25.42
CA GLY A 443 -18.52 16.76 24.75
C GLY A 443 -18.53 16.85 23.24
N VAL A 444 -17.73 16.01 22.60
CA VAL A 444 -17.60 15.91 21.14
C VAL A 444 -17.92 14.49 20.71
N LYS A 445 -18.92 14.34 19.83
CA LYS A 445 -19.32 13.09 19.19
C LYS A 445 -18.65 13.01 17.80
N LEU A 446 -17.86 11.96 17.57
CA LEU A 446 -17.14 11.70 16.32
C LEU A 446 -17.41 10.25 15.86
N GLY A 447 -17.91 10.03 14.65
CA GLY A 447 -18.39 8.71 14.24
C GLY A 447 -18.68 8.54 12.75
N GLY A 448 -19.04 7.32 12.37
CA GLY A 448 -19.73 7.05 11.10
C GLY A 448 -21.20 7.46 11.16
N ARG A 449 -22.08 6.82 10.38
CA ARG A 449 -23.50 7.20 10.33
C ARG A 449 -24.25 6.78 11.60
N HIS A 450 -24.00 5.57 12.10
CA HIS A 450 -24.70 5.02 13.27
C HIS A 450 -23.77 4.73 14.46
N ILE A 451 -22.45 4.65 14.29
CA ILE A 451 -21.52 4.34 15.40
C ILE A 451 -20.61 5.54 15.68
N TYR A 452 -20.51 5.93 16.95
CA TYR A 452 -19.69 7.07 17.38
C TYR A 452 -18.83 6.78 18.61
N SER A 453 -17.70 7.49 18.68
CA SER A 453 -16.97 7.77 19.92
C SER A 453 -17.44 9.11 20.50
N LEU A 454 -17.55 9.17 21.82
CA LEU A 454 -17.85 10.38 22.58
C LEU A 454 -16.68 10.70 23.50
N PHE A 455 -16.26 11.96 23.53
CA PHE A 455 -15.31 12.49 24.51
C PHE A 455 -16.01 13.58 25.33
N THR A 456 -15.87 13.55 26.65
CA THR A 456 -16.63 14.44 27.56
C THR A 456 -15.77 15.04 28.66
N VAL A 457 -16.03 16.30 28.99
CA VAL A 457 -15.58 16.96 30.21
C VAL A 457 -16.77 17.59 30.94
N GLY A 458 -16.87 17.34 32.25
CA GLY A 458 -17.96 17.80 33.10
C GLY A 458 -17.46 18.65 34.26
N TYR A 459 -18.32 19.57 34.71
CA TYR A 459 -18.08 20.47 35.83
C TYR A 459 -19.35 20.60 36.67
N SER A 460 -19.19 20.54 38.00
CA SER A 460 -20.19 20.99 38.96
C SER A 460 -19.58 22.14 39.76
N PRO A 461 -20.17 23.36 39.72
CA PRO A 461 -19.83 24.38 40.69
C PRO A 461 -20.22 23.92 42.10
N SER A 462 -19.56 24.52 43.08
CA SER A 462 -19.75 24.27 44.51
C SER A 462 -20.88 25.11 45.09
N ILE A 463 -21.50 24.57 46.16
CA ILE A 463 -22.14 25.38 47.20
C ILE A 463 -21.10 25.74 48.28
N ASP A 464 -20.23 24.78 48.66
CA ASP A 464 -19.04 24.97 49.52
C ASP A 464 -17.74 24.55 48.82
N GLU A 465 -16.61 25.20 49.11
CA GLU A 465 -15.35 25.08 48.33
C GLU A 465 -14.83 23.65 48.14
N ASP A 466 -14.97 22.77 49.15
CA ASP A 466 -14.48 21.38 49.09
C ASP A 466 -15.27 20.49 48.11
N ARG A 467 -16.46 20.91 47.65
CA ARG A 467 -17.39 20.10 46.86
C ARG A 467 -17.27 20.26 45.33
N ARG A 468 -16.22 20.93 44.84
CA ARG A 468 -16.04 21.21 43.41
C ARG A 468 -15.68 19.94 42.64
N ARG A 469 -16.54 19.53 41.70
CA ARG A 469 -16.37 18.30 40.90
C ARG A 469 -15.95 18.61 39.47
N PHE A 470 -14.99 17.84 38.98
CA PHE A 470 -14.66 17.70 37.58
C PHE A 470 -14.89 16.25 37.14
N VAL A 471 -15.30 16.07 35.89
CA VAL A 471 -15.48 14.76 35.24
C VAL A 471 -14.72 14.79 33.93
N MET A 472 -14.03 13.70 33.59
CA MET A 472 -13.44 13.52 32.26
C MET A 472 -13.67 12.09 31.80
N GLY A 473 -14.10 11.88 30.56
CA GLY A 473 -14.46 10.55 30.09
C GLY A 473 -14.45 10.35 28.59
N ALA A 474 -14.50 9.09 28.20
CA ALA A 474 -14.65 8.64 26.82
C ALA A 474 -15.66 7.48 26.75
N GLY A 475 -16.36 7.36 25.63
CA GLY A 475 -17.39 6.34 25.44
C GLY A 475 -17.62 5.98 23.98
N LEU A 476 -18.40 4.91 23.78
CA LEU A 476 -18.83 4.41 22.48
C LEU A 476 -20.35 4.31 22.45
N GLY A 477 -20.95 4.66 21.31
CA GLY A 477 -22.40 4.75 21.18
C GLY A 477 -22.96 4.39 19.80
N GLY A 478 -24.22 4.00 19.81
CA GLY A 478 -25.07 3.83 18.65
C GLY A 478 -26.04 5.02 18.50
N HIS A 479 -26.21 5.49 17.27
CA HIS A 479 -27.12 6.56 16.86
C HIS A 479 -28.14 6.03 15.86
N ILE A 480 -29.43 6.23 16.15
CA ILE A 480 -30.54 5.77 15.32
C ILE A 480 -31.32 7.00 14.81
N PRO A 481 -31.11 7.44 13.57
CA PRO A 481 -31.82 8.57 12.99
C PRO A 481 -33.27 8.18 12.62
N ALA A 482 -34.23 8.97 13.10
CA ALA A 482 -35.68 8.80 12.93
C ALA A 482 -36.30 10.07 12.32
N GLY A 483 -35.82 10.46 11.14
CA GLY A 483 -36.27 11.65 10.42
C GLY A 483 -35.80 12.94 11.11
N ARG A 484 -36.70 13.63 11.83
CA ARG A 484 -36.35 14.78 12.69
C ARG A 484 -36.01 14.40 14.12
N PHE A 485 -36.26 13.15 14.52
CA PHE A 485 -35.90 12.63 15.83
C PHE A 485 -34.66 11.75 15.72
N PHE A 486 -34.00 11.49 16.83
CA PHE A 486 -32.99 10.44 16.93
C PHE A 486 -33.02 9.78 18.30
N PHE A 487 -32.49 8.56 18.37
CA PHE A 487 -32.26 7.85 19.62
C PHE A 487 -30.78 7.48 19.70
N ASP A 488 -30.15 7.83 20.81
CA ASP A 488 -28.76 7.47 21.11
C ASP A 488 -28.72 6.48 22.28
N ILE A 489 -27.86 5.47 22.18
CA ILE A 489 -27.46 4.62 23.30
C ILE A 489 -25.93 4.59 23.38
N ASP A 490 -25.35 4.99 24.51
CA ASP A 490 -23.90 4.99 24.68
C ASP A 490 -23.42 4.52 26.05
N ALA A 491 -22.23 3.92 26.05
CA ALA A 491 -21.50 3.49 27.24
C ALA A 491 -20.28 4.39 27.41
N VAL A 492 -20.21 5.13 28.52
CA VAL A 492 -19.16 6.10 28.83
C VAL A 492 -18.42 5.66 30.09
N SER A 493 -17.10 5.69 30.05
CA SER A 493 -16.24 5.56 31.24
C SER A 493 -15.61 6.92 31.54
N SER A 494 -15.78 7.40 32.77
CA SER A 494 -15.27 8.69 33.23
C SER A 494 -14.53 8.58 34.55
N THR A 495 -13.50 9.39 34.75
CA THR A 495 -12.92 9.67 36.07
C THR A 495 -13.64 10.86 36.71
N VAL A 496 -13.79 10.82 38.05
CA VAL A 496 -14.38 11.90 38.85
C VAL A 496 -13.32 12.46 39.78
N HIS A 497 -13.07 13.77 39.70
CA HIS A 497 -12.01 14.44 40.45
C HIS A 497 -12.56 15.56 41.33
N THR A 498 -12.03 15.67 42.54
CA THR A 498 -12.29 16.78 43.47
C THR A 498 -11.25 17.88 43.25
N LYS A 499 -11.65 19.16 43.34
CA LYS A 499 -10.79 20.36 43.30
C LYS A 499 -10.07 20.66 41.98
N ARG A 500 -9.50 19.68 41.26
CA ARG A 500 -8.78 19.87 39.98
C ARG A 500 -9.02 18.71 39.00
N LEU A 501 -8.90 18.99 37.71
CA LEU A 501 -9.14 18.04 36.61
C LEU A 501 -8.04 16.96 36.43
N PHE A 502 -6.85 17.15 37.00
CA PHE A 502 -5.65 16.32 36.75
C PHE A 502 -4.98 15.78 38.02
N ASP A 503 -5.64 15.86 39.17
CA ASP A 503 -5.17 15.20 40.40
C ASP A 503 -5.61 13.71 40.36
N ASP A 504 -4.82 12.79 40.95
CA ASP A 504 -5.05 11.33 40.88
C ASP A 504 -6.43 10.92 41.45
N SER A 505 -7.39 10.63 40.56
CA SER A 505 -8.73 10.16 40.92
C SER A 505 -8.74 8.66 41.19
N LYS A 506 -9.12 8.26 42.40
CA LYS A 506 -9.44 6.87 42.74
C LYS A 506 -10.93 6.55 42.58
N HIS A 507 -11.59 7.24 41.63
CA HIS A 507 -13.02 7.14 41.37
C HIS A 507 -13.25 6.96 39.86
N VAL A 508 -13.84 5.83 39.45
CA VAL A 508 -14.26 5.58 38.06
C VAL A 508 -15.77 5.41 38.01
N LEU A 509 -16.40 6.17 37.12
CA LEU A 509 -17.82 6.19 36.85
C LEU A 509 -18.07 5.58 35.46
N ALA A 510 -18.66 4.39 35.43
CA ALA A 510 -19.26 3.85 34.21
C ALA A 510 -20.71 4.34 34.11
N GLN A 511 -21.12 4.76 32.91
CA GLN A 511 -22.49 5.19 32.61
C GLN A 511 -22.99 4.47 31.37
N LEU A 512 -24.19 3.90 31.43
CA LEU A 512 -24.96 3.53 30.23
C LEU A 512 -26.07 4.58 30.07
N ARG A 513 -26.08 5.33 28.97
CA ARG A 513 -27.03 6.42 28.72
C ARG A 513 -27.95 6.04 27.55
N LEU A 514 -29.23 6.38 27.68
CA LEU A 514 -30.23 6.28 26.63
C LEU A 514 -30.88 7.65 26.46
N THR A 515 -30.77 8.25 25.27
CA THR A 515 -31.31 9.60 25.00
C THR A 515 -32.21 9.61 23.77
N ALA A 516 -33.19 10.50 23.80
CA ALA A 516 -34.02 10.85 22.65
C ALA A 516 -33.78 12.33 22.32
N GLY A 517 -33.58 12.63 21.04
CA GLY A 517 -33.30 13.97 20.53
C GLY A 517 -34.23 14.41 19.42
N TRP A 518 -34.35 15.73 19.25
CA TRP A 518 -35.16 16.38 18.22
C TRP A 518 -34.36 17.46 17.51
N GLN A 519 -34.16 17.29 16.21
CA GLN A 519 -33.45 18.22 15.33
C GLN A 519 -34.37 19.36 14.90
N VAL A 520 -34.34 20.43 15.70
CA VAL A 520 -35.15 21.64 15.51
C VAL A 520 -34.71 22.38 14.25
N ALA A 521 -33.40 22.51 14.03
CA ALA A 521 -32.81 23.14 12.85
C ALA A 521 -31.62 22.32 12.30
N ARG A 522 -31.14 22.65 11.10
CA ARG A 522 -30.13 21.86 10.36
C ARG A 522 -28.89 21.52 11.19
N HIS A 523 -28.40 22.45 12.00
CA HIS A 523 -27.22 22.29 12.87
C HIS A 523 -27.58 22.62 14.34
N PHE A 524 -28.79 22.26 14.78
CA PHE A 524 -29.19 22.42 16.18
C PHE A 524 -30.29 21.43 16.57
N ALA A 525 -30.01 20.63 17.60
CA ALA A 525 -30.95 19.70 18.21
C ALA A 525 -31.01 19.86 19.74
N VAL A 526 -32.15 19.50 20.32
CA VAL A 526 -32.33 19.36 21.77
C VAL A 526 -32.45 17.88 22.11
N PHE A 527 -31.96 17.44 23.27
CA PHE A 527 -32.07 16.05 23.71
C PHE A 527 -32.32 15.91 25.21
N GLY A 528 -32.95 14.80 25.59
CA GLY A 528 -33.18 14.38 26.97
C GLY A 528 -33.02 12.87 27.10
N GLY A 529 -32.63 12.39 28.27
CA GLY A 529 -32.34 10.98 28.46
C GLY A 529 -32.23 10.53 29.91
N VAL A 530 -32.16 9.21 30.06
CA VAL A 530 -31.90 8.50 31.32
C VAL A 530 -30.49 7.92 31.30
N SER A 531 -29.93 7.66 32.47
CA SER A 531 -28.68 6.89 32.60
C SER A 531 -28.75 5.87 33.72
N ALA A 532 -28.05 4.75 33.56
CA ALA A 532 -27.67 3.86 34.63
C ALA A 532 -26.20 4.13 34.98
N ASN A 533 -25.96 4.63 36.19
CA ASN A 533 -24.67 5.09 36.65
C ASN A 533 -24.08 4.08 37.64
N THR A 534 -22.82 3.69 37.47
CA THR A 534 -22.05 2.82 38.38
C THR A 534 -20.72 3.48 38.73
N LEU A 535 -20.58 3.92 39.97
CA LEU A 535 -19.34 4.50 40.51
C LEU A 535 -18.59 3.46 41.35
N VAL A 536 -17.28 3.34 41.13
CA VAL A 536 -16.37 2.54 41.95
C VAL A 536 -15.31 3.46 42.55
N THR A 537 -15.05 3.30 43.85
CA THR A 537 -14.05 4.06 44.62
C THR A 537 -13.14 3.13 45.41
N TRP A 538 -11.83 3.42 45.44
CA TRP A 538 -10.78 2.54 45.98
C TRP A 538 -9.88 3.21 47.06
N ASP A 539 -10.47 3.91 48.03
CA ASP A 539 -9.70 4.63 49.07
C ASP A 539 -10.39 4.83 50.42
N ASP A 540 -11.32 3.93 50.78
CA ASP A 540 -12.11 3.99 52.02
C ASP A 540 -13.00 5.26 52.17
N SER A 541 -12.99 6.17 51.18
CA SER A 541 -13.75 7.42 51.22
C SER A 541 -15.08 7.31 50.47
N ASP A 542 -16.11 7.99 51.00
CA ASP A 542 -17.35 8.25 50.27
C ASP A 542 -17.69 9.75 50.34
N PRO A 543 -16.97 10.59 49.58
CA PRO A 543 -17.27 12.03 49.45
C PRO A 543 -18.47 12.29 48.53
N TRP A 544 -18.98 11.27 47.84
CA TRP A 544 -19.90 11.40 46.73
C TRP A 544 -21.37 11.07 47.07
N LYS A 545 -21.73 11.04 48.37
CA LYS A 545 -23.08 10.67 48.88
C LYS A 545 -24.26 11.39 48.21
N GLU A 546 -24.02 12.60 47.70
CA GLU A 546 -24.99 13.47 47.03
C GLU A 546 -25.12 13.26 45.51
N LEU A 547 -24.47 12.24 44.93
CA LEU A 547 -24.66 11.85 43.52
C LEU A 547 -25.96 11.06 43.30
N GLY A 548 -26.69 11.41 42.25
CA GLY A 548 -27.86 10.67 41.78
C GLY A 548 -29.20 11.15 42.31
N ILE A 549 -30.27 10.71 41.65
CA ILE A 549 -31.65 11.15 41.89
C ILE A 549 -32.59 9.94 41.98
N GLY A 550 -33.10 9.68 43.18
CA GLY A 550 -33.90 8.49 43.48
C GLY A 550 -33.11 7.39 44.19
N PRO A 551 -33.45 6.10 44.01
CA PRO A 551 -32.85 5.01 44.79
C PRO A 551 -31.37 4.81 44.44
N GLN A 552 -30.53 4.75 45.47
CA GLN A 552 -29.12 4.39 45.38
C GLN A 552 -28.93 2.95 45.91
N TRP A 553 -28.23 2.11 45.17
CA TRP A 553 -27.74 0.82 45.66
C TRP A 553 -26.25 0.94 45.98
N ARG A 554 -25.82 0.55 47.18
CA ARG A 554 -24.43 0.65 47.65
C ARG A 554 -23.93 -0.71 48.14
N HIS A 555 -22.79 -1.13 47.64
CA HIS A 555 -22.05 -2.30 48.10
C HIS A 555 -20.64 -1.89 48.54
N VAL A 556 -20.09 -2.58 49.54
CA VAL A 556 -18.74 -2.32 50.07
C VAL A 556 -18.04 -3.66 50.21
N ALA A 557 -16.81 -3.73 49.70
CA ALA A 557 -15.94 -4.90 49.70
C ALA A 557 -14.56 -4.53 50.25
N ASP A 558 -13.64 -5.51 50.28
CA ASP A 558 -12.23 -5.32 50.64
C ASP A 558 -12.01 -4.63 52.00
N GLU A 559 -12.82 -5.01 52.99
CA GLU A 559 -12.83 -4.49 54.38
C GLU A 559 -13.21 -3.01 54.52
N GLY A 560 -13.66 -2.37 53.43
CA GLY A 560 -13.99 -0.93 53.37
C GLY A 560 -13.45 -0.27 52.09
N ARG A 561 -12.32 -0.78 51.61
CA ARG A 561 -11.47 -0.12 50.60
C ARG A 561 -12.16 0.09 49.26
N THR A 562 -13.01 -0.85 48.85
CA THR A 562 -13.75 -0.78 47.58
C THR A 562 -15.23 -0.49 47.85
N THR A 563 -15.68 0.73 47.52
CA THR A 563 -17.10 1.10 47.54
C THR A 563 -17.65 1.17 46.12
N VAL A 564 -18.72 0.43 45.85
CA VAL A 564 -19.49 0.47 44.60
C VAL A 564 -20.85 1.10 44.87
N ARG A 565 -21.27 2.08 44.05
CA ARG A 565 -22.64 2.61 44.07
C ARG A 565 -23.25 2.61 42.68
N MET A 566 -24.52 2.21 42.60
CA MET A 566 -25.34 2.27 41.40
C MET A 566 -26.57 3.16 41.63
N TRP A 567 -26.99 3.93 40.63
CA TRP A 567 -28.20 4.76 40.69
C TRP A 567 -28.76 5.10 39.29
N PRO A 568 -30.06 5.42 39.15
CA PRO A 568 -30.61 6.00 37.94
C PRO A 568 -30.33 7.51 37.88
N GLY A 569 -29.95 8.01 36.71
CA GLY A 569 -29.70 9.42 36.44
C GLY A 569 -30.57 9.99 35.33
N LEU A 570 -30.58 11.31 35.19
CA LEU A 570 -31.24 12.05 34.11
C LEU A 570 -30.27 13.05 33.50
N LEU A 571 -30.42 13.28 32.20
CA LEU A 571 -29.67 14.29 31.47
C LEU A 571 -30.54 15.03 30.46
N ALA A 572 -30.24 16.30 30.24
CA ALA A 572 -30.88 17.14 29.22
C ALA A 572 -29.89 18.16 28.66
N GLY A 573 -29.95 18.41 27.35
CA GLY A 573 -28.95 19.24 26.67
C GLY A 573 -29.27 19.61 25.23
N VAL A 574 -28.26 20.19 24.58
CA VAL A 574 -28.29 20.66 23.19
C VAL A 574 -27.11 20.10 22.42
N GLN A 575 -27.31 19.89 21.11
CA GLN A 575 -26.30 19.42 20.17
C GLN A 575 -26.23 20.38 18.98
N ILE A 576 -25.01 20.66 18.52
CA ILE A 576 -24.65 21.40 17.30
C ILE A 576 -23.85 20.45 16.42
#